data_AF-C0FXH6-F1
#
_entry.id   AF-C0FXH6-F1
#
_cell.length_a   1.000
_cell.length_b   1.000
_cell.length_c   1.000
_cell.angle_alpha   90.00
_cell.angle_beta   90.00
_cell.angle_gamma   90.00
#
_symmetry.space_group_name_H-M   'P 1'
#
loop_
_entity.id
_entity.type
_entity.pdbx_description
1 polymer ?
#
loop_
_entity_poly.entity_id
_entity_poly.type
_entity_poly.pdbx_seq_one_letter_code
_entity_poly.pdbx_strand_id
1 'polypeptide(L)'
;MADFEFFKKEFEFKGKHAKMAQELWVRDDTERTYFKRLIDLYVAAAIVGFRVDRKAEEDYSPFETSSIFPEQMLKEKENLDFILQMMIMLNYRGTLTDEECVKKAFQGAQTKEEFEQYKKMFNDYVRGGVEELYEQLIIRKADPDDKFRDNRTANLMALMERYGAGKMNVIPENEDETVRIQI
;
A
#
# COMPACT_ATOMS: atom_id res chain seq x y z
N MET A 1 31.94 7.84 2.75
CA MET A 1 30.69 7.96 3.53
C MET A 1 29.83 6.77 3.15
N ALA A 2 29.16 6.13 4.11
CA ALA A 2 28.29 5.00 3.79
C ALA A 2 27.11 5.51 2.92
N ASP A 3 26.86 4.84 1.80
CA ASP A 3 25.75 5.13 0.89
C ASP A 3 24.50 4.44 1.43
N PHE A 4 23.68 5.15 2.22
CA PHE A 4 22.46 4.65 2.85
C PHE A 4 21.24 4.83 1.94
N GLU A 5 21.28 4.25 0.74
CA GLU A 5 20.15 4.22 -0.19
C GLU A 5 19.23 3.02 0.04
N PHE A 6 17.95 3.27 0.30
CA PHE A 6 16.95 2.23 0.62
C PHE A 6 16.50 1.42 -0.60
N PHE A 7 16.08 2.09 -1.67
CA PHE A 7 15.37 1.47 -2.81
C PHE A 7 16.23 1.30 -4.06
N LYS A 8 17.43 0.72 -3.90
CA LYS A 8 18.38 0.44 -5.00
C LYS A 8 18.53 -1.05 -5.31
N LYS A 9 18.22 -1.91 -4.34
CA LYS A 9 18.38 -3.35 -4.43
C LYS A 9 17.04 -4.02 -4.69
N GLU A 10 17.11 -5.25 -5.17
CA GLU A 10 15.97 -6.14 -5.29
C GLU A 10 15.24 -6.27 -3.94
N PHE A 11 13.91 -6.34 -4.02
CA PHE A 11 13.07 -6.75 -2.90
C PHE A 11 12.40 -8.07 -3.24
N GLU A 12 12.41 -9.01 -2.29
CA GLU A 12 11.79 -10.31 -2.45
C GLU A 12 10.66 -10.49 -1.43
N PHE A 13 9.45 -10.75 -1.93
CA PHE A 13 8.43 -11.36 -1.09
C PHE A 13 8.80 -12.83 -0.84
N LYS A 14 8.72 -13.24 0.43
CA LYS A 14 9.06 -14.60 0.90
C LYS A 14 7.91 -15.22 1.69
N GLY A 15 7.97 -16.54 1.86
CA GLY A 15 7.02 -17.28 2.67
C GLY A 15 5.57 -17.03 2.26
N LYS A 16 4.68 -16.85 3.25
CA LYS A 16 3.27 -16.57 3.02
C LYS A 16 3.02 -15.28 2.22
N HIS A 17 3.85 -14.25 2.37
CA HIS A 17 3.67 -12.97 1.66
C HIS A 17 3.95 -13.12 0.17
N ALA A 18 4.84 -14.03 -0.23
CA ALA A 18 5.05 -14.36 -1.65
C ALA A 18 3.78 -14.94 -2.29
N LYS A 19 3.12 -15.88 -1.60
CA LYS A 19 1.87 -16.49 -2.07
C LYS A 19 0.75 -15.46 -2.21
N MET A 20 0.57 -14.63 -1.18
CA MET A 20 -0.43 -13.56 -1.22
C MET A 20 -0.14 -12.58 -2.36
N ALA A 21 1.12 -12.22 -2.57
CA ALA A 21 1.52 -11.34 -3.65
C ALA A 21 1.23 -11.94 -5.03
N GLN A 22 1.43 -13.24 -5.23
CA GLN A 22 1.13 -13.94 -6.49
C GLN A 22 -0.37 -14.02 -6.80
N GLU A 23 -1.24 -14.00 -5.79
CA GLU A 23 -2.70 -13.96 -5.99
C GLU A 23 -3.22 -12.53 -6.22
N LEU A 24 -2.59 -11.53 -5.59
CA LEU A 24 -2.92 -10.11 -5.80
C LEU A 24 -2.37 -9.58 -7.13
N TRP A 25 -1.21 -10.08 -7.56
CA TRP A 25 -0.54 -9.77 -8.81
C TRP A 25 -0.31 -11.05 -9.62
N VAL A 26 -1.24 -11.32 -10.54
CA VAL A 26 -1.15 -12.47 -11.45
C VAL A 26 -0.41 -12.04 -12.71
N ARG A 27 0.78 -12.60 -12.94
CA ARG A 27 1.63 -12.23 -14.08
C ARG A 27 0.92 -12.51 -15.41
N ASP A 28 0.97 -11.54 -16.31
CA ASP A 28 0.41 -11.60 -17.67
C ASP A 28 -1.12 -11.85 -17.74
N ASP A 29 -1.85 -11.66 -16.64
CA ASP A 29 -3.31 -11.83 -16.57
C ASP A 29 -4.00 -10.54 -16.12
N THR A 30 -4.37 -9.71 -17.10
CA THR A 30 -5.07 -8.43 -16.86
C THR A 30 -6.48 -8.61 -16.31
N GLU A 31 -7.10 -9.77 -16.53
CA GLU A 31 -8.46 -10.02 -16.08
C GLU A 31 -8.51 -10.45 -14.63
N ARG A 32 -7.49 -11.15 -14.13
CA ARG A 32 -7.46 -11.69 -12.75
C ARG A 32 -6.62 -10.87 -11.78
N THR A 33 -5.64 -10.13 -12.29
CA THR A 33 -4.75 -9.34 -11.42
C THR A 33 -5.46 -8.13 -10.80
N TYR A 34 -5.18 -7.81 -9.53
CA TYR A 34 -5.62 -6.56 -8.90
C TYR A 34 -4.61 -5.43 -9.12
N PHE A 35 -3.33 -5.78 -9.25
CA PHE A 35 -2.25 -4.83 -9.49
C PHE A 35 -1.62 -5.06 -10.87
N LYS A 36 -1.20 -4.00 -11.55
CA LYS A 36 -0.59 -4.14 -12.89
C LYS A 36 0.84 -4.66 -12.79
N ARG A 37 1.60 -4.19 -11.80
CA ARG A 37 2.99 -4.59 -11.54
C ARG A 37 3.14 -5.00 -10.08
N LEU A 38 4.06 -5.92 -9.80
CA LEU A 38 4.39 -6.29 -8.41
C LEU A 38 4.87 -5.09 -7.58
N ILE A 39 5.56 -4.13 -8.20
CA ILE A 39 5.95 -2.88 -7.52
C ILE A 39 4.75 -1.99 -7.16
N ASP A 40 3.65 -2.04 -7.93
CA ASP A 40 2.42 -1.30 -7.58
C ASP A 40 1.80 -1.88 -6.31
N LEU A 41 1.82 -3.22 -6.17
CA LEU A 41 1.42 -3.88 -4.93
C LEU A 41 2.33 -3.48 -3.77
N TYR A 42 3.65 -3.46 -3.95
CA TYR A 42 4.61 -3.07 -2.90
C TYR A 42 4.37 -1.64 -2.39
N VAL A 43 4.18 -0.69 -3.31
CA VAL A 43 3.87 0.72 -2.99
C VAL A 43 2.53 0.83 -2.26
N ALA A 44 1.47 0.22 -2.79
CA ALA A 44 0.14 0.28 -2.18
C ALA A 44 0.11 -0.40 -0.81
N ALA A 45 0.78 -1.54 -0.66
CA ALA A 45 0.87 -2.29 0.59
C ALA A 45 1.62 -1.49 1.67
N ALA A 46 2.68 -0.77 1.33
CA ALA A 46 3.35 0.13 2.27
C ALA A 46 2.36 1.16 2.86
N ILE A 47 1.59 1.82 2.00
CA ILE A 47 0.61 2.84 2.40
C ILE A 47 -0.52 2.22 3.23
N VAL A 48 -1.12 1.13 2.75
CA VAL A 48 -2.24 0.46 3.42
C VAL A 48 -1.80 -0.07 4.78
N GLY A 49 -0.69 -0.81 4.84
CA GLY A 49 -0.18 -1.39 6.08
C GLY A 49 0.13 -0.33 7.12
N PHE A 50 0.75 0.78 6.72
CA PHE A 50 0.98 1.91 7.63
C PHE A 50 -0.32 2.57 8.08
N ARG A 51 -1.28 2.78 7.17
CA ARG A 51 -2.57 3.43 7.47
C ARG A 51 -3.39 2.64 8.50
N VAL A 52 -3.34 1.31 8.47
CA VAL A 52 -4.04 0.45 9.44
C VAL A 52 -3.18 0.02 10.62
N ASP A 53 -1.95 0.54 10.72
CA ASP A 53 -0.93 0.15 11.69
C ASP A 53 -0.72 -1.38 11.78
N ARG A 54 -0.71 -2.04 10.61
CA ARG A 54 -0.49 -3.49 10.50
C ARG A 54 0.93 -3.77 10.06
N LYS A 55 1.66 -4.49 10.92
CA LYS A 55 3.01 -5.02 10.65
C LYS A 55 2.97 -6.53 10.58
N ALA A 56 3.84 -7.10 9.76
CA ALA A 56 4.09 -8.53 9.77
C ALA A 56 5.58 -8.83 9.63
N GLU A 57 6.04 -9.81 10.40
CA GLU A 57 7.40 -10.31 10.34
C GLU A 57 7.66 -11.09 9.05
N GLU A 58 8.93 -11.20 8.67
CA GLU A 58 9.33 -11.99 7.52
C GLU A 58 9.07 -13.48 7.76
N ASP A 59 8.56 -14.17 6.74
CA ASP A 59 8.34 -15.61 6.76
C ASP A 59 9.36 -16.31 5.86
N TYR A 60 10.09 -17.27 6.43
CA TYR A 60 11.16 -18.03 5.77
C TYR A 60 10.69 -19.42 5.31
N SER A 61 9.39 -19.68 5.29
CA SER A 61 8.83 -20.89 4.70
C SER A 61 9.31 -21.07 3.25
N PRO A 62 9.63 -22.30 2.81
CA PRO A 62 10.28 -22.57 1.53
C PRO A 62 9.30 -22.52 0.35
N PHE A 63 8.59 -21.40 0.20
CA PHE A 63 7.73 -21.12 -0.94
C PHE A 63 8.49 -20.36 -2.04
N GLU A 64 8.00 -20.46 -3.28
CA GLU A 64 8.52 -19.68 -4.39
C GLU A 64 8.41 -18.18 -4.08
N THR A 65 9.51 -17.45 -4.24
CA THR A 65 9.58 -16.03 -3.97
C THR A 65 8.99 -15.21 -5.12
N SER A 66 8.62 -13.97 -4.84
CA SER A 66 8.25 -13.00 -5.88
C SER A 66 9.13 -11.76 -5.76
N SER A 67 9.93 -11.51 -6.79
CA SER A 67 10.95 -10.48 -6.77
C SER A 67 10.56 -9.22 -7.54
N ILE A 68 10.92 -8.08 -6.97
CA ILE A 68 10.92 -6.78 -7.65
C ILE A 68 12.36 -6.42 -7.94
N PHE A 69 12.73 -6.44 -9.22
CA PHE A 69 14.12 -6.23 -9.64
C PHE A 69 14.60 -4.79 -9.38
N PRO A 70 15.93 -4.58 -9.23
CA PRO A 70 16.52 -3.27 -8.96
C PRO A 70 16.05 -2.16 -9.90
N GLU A 71 15.86 -2.45 -11.20
CA GLU A 71 15.44 -1.47 -12.18
C GLU A 71 14.01 -0.96 -11.93
N GLN A 72 13.13 -1.82 -11.41
CA GLN A 72 11.77 -1.42 -11.03
C GLN A 72 11.78 -0.60 -9.74
N MET A 73 12.60 -1.00 -8.77
CA MET A 73 12.80 -0.25 -7.52
C MET A 73 13.33 1.17 -7.80
N LEU A 74 14.34 1.27 -8.68
CA LEU A 74 14.91 2.55 -9.07
C LEU A 74 13.92 3.45 -9.80
N LYS A 75 13.05 2.89 -10.66
CA LYS A 75 12.02 3.66 -11.36
C LYS A 75 10.95 4.24 -10.43
N GLU A 76 10.62 3.55 -9.34
CA GLU A 76 9.65 4.02 -8.34
C GLU A 76 10.32 4.64 -7.10
N LYS A 77 11.63 4.86 -7.14
CA LYS A 77 12.44 5.30 -6.00
C LYS A 77 11.91 6.59 -5.37
N GLU A 78 11.59 7.60 -6.18
CA GLU A 78 11.09 8.89 -5.67
C GLU A 78 9.78 8.71 -4.89
N ASN A 79 8.86 7.88 -5.39
CA ASN A 79 7.61 7.56 -4.70
C ASN A 79 7.87 6.81 -3.38
N LEU A 80 8.77 5.82 -3.41
CA LEU A 80 9.12 5.02 -2.24
C LEU A 80 9.86 5.83 -1.17
N ASP A 81 10.81 6.68 -1.56
CA ASP A 81 11.53 7.60 -0.67
C ASP A 81 10.53 8.56 -0.01
N PHE A 82 9.60 9.13 -0.78
CA PHE A 82 8.56 10.00 -0.22
C PHE A 82 7.67 9.26 0.80
N ILE A 83 7.22 8.04 0.50
CA ILE A 83 6.43 7.24 1.44
C ILE A 83 7.23 6.95 2.71
N LEU A 84 8.50 6.54 2.58
CA LEU A 84 9.37 6.27 3.73
C LEU A 84 9.56 7.53 4.60
N GLN A 85 9.80 8.69 3.99
CA GLN A 85 9.92 9.97 4.69
C GLN A 85 8.64 10.28 5.49
N MET A 86 7.47 10.11 4.87
CA MET A 86 6.18 10.30 5.54
C MET A 86 6.00 9.33 6.72
N MET A 87 6.38 8.06 6.54
CA MET A 87 6.33 7.06 7.62
C MET A 87 7.25 7.41 8.78
N ILE A 88 8.49 7.84 8.51
CA ILE A 88 9.45 8.26 9.54
C ILE A 88 8.88 9.45 10.33
N MET A 89 8.42 10.48 9.63
CA MET A 89 7.85 11.68 10.25
C MET A 89 6.67 11.34 11.17
N LEU A 90 5.76 10.47 10.70
CA LEU A 90 4.58 10.06 11.47
C LEU A 90 4.93 9.10 12.63
N ASN A 91 5.94 8.24 12.47
CA ASN A 91 6.38 7.32 13.52
C ASN A 91 6.98 8.04 14.74
N TYR A 92 7.63 9.19 14.53
CA TYR A 92 8.19 9.99 15.62
C TYR A 92 7.24 11.07 16.14
N ARG A 93 6.06 11.23 15.53
CA ARG A 93 5.10 12.24 15.95
C ARG A 93 4.67 12.02 17.40
N GLY A 94 4.72 13.09 18.21
CA GLY A 94 4.43 13.02 19.65
C GLY A 94 5.62 12.57 20.52
N THR A 95 6.72 12.11 19.91
CA THR A 95 8.01 11.85 20.61
C THR A 95 9.04 12.96 20.38
N LEU A 96 9.00 13.59 19.21
CA LEU A 96 9.85 14.72 18.81
C LEU A 96 8.98 15.92 18.42
N THR A 97 9.59 17.09 18.30
CA THR A 97 8.94 18.27 17.72
C THR A 97 8.68 18.07 16.22
N ASP A 98 7.71 18.82 15.66
CA ASP A 98 7.40 18.73 14.23
C ASP A 98 8.62 19.05 13.34
N GLU A 99 9.44 20.02 13.73
CA GLU A 99 10.67 20.38 13.02
C GLU A 99 11.71 19.25 13.04
N GLU A 100 11.90 18.60 14.19
CA GLU A 100 12.80 17.46 14.32
C GLU A 100 12.31 16.24 13.52
N CYS A 101 11.00 15.98 13.50
CA CYS A 101 10.40 14.93 12.69
C CYS A 101 10.65 15.16 11.20
N VAL A 102 10.44 16.39 10.71
CA VAL A 102 10.73 16.79 9.32
C VAL A 102 12.22 16.61 9.05
N LYS A 103 13.10 17.19 9.87
CA LYS A 103 14.54 17.07 9.69
C LYS A 103 14.98 15.60 9.60
N LYS A 104 14.49 14.74 10.49
CA LYS A 104 14.83 13.32 10.54
C LYS A 104 14.35 12.56 9.29
N ALA A 105 13.14 12.86 8.80
CA ALA A 105 12.62 12.26 7.59
C ALA A 105 13.46 12.63 6.35
N PHE A 106 13.72 13.92 6.14
CA PHE A 106 14.40 14.41 4.93
C PHE A 106 15.93 14.20 4.94
N GLN A 107 16.55 14.12 6.11
CA GLN A 107 17.99 13.85 6.23
C GLN A 107 18.32 12.37 5.95
N GLY A 108 17.35 11.46 6.13
CA GLY A 108 17.56 10.02 5.99
C GLY A 108 18.42 9.41 7.10
N ALA A 109 18.71 8.11 6.98
CA ALA A 109 19.52 7.40 7.98
C ALA A 109 20.95 7.94 8.06
N GLN A 110 21.41 8.25 9.27
CA GLN A 110 22.79 8.72 9.52
C GLN A 110 23.71 7.60 9.98
N THR A 111 23.14 6.52 10.52
CA THR A 111 23.88 5.34 10.96
C THR A 111 23.34 4.07 10.29
N LYS A 112 24.14 3.00 10.37
CA LYS A 112 23.71 1.69 9.85
C LYS A 112 22.52 1.16 10.64
N GLU A 113 22.47 1.43 11.93
CA GLU A 113 21.39 1.03 12.82
C GLU A 113 20.07 1.72 12.43
N GLU A 114 20.10 3.03 12.18
CA GLU A 114 18.91 3.75 11.68
C GLU A 114 18.47 3.24 10.31
N PHE A 115 19.44 2.96 9.43
CA PHE A 115 19.15 2.42 8.10
C PHE A 115 18.43 1.07 8.19
N GLU A 116 18.94 0.13 8.99
CA GLU A 116 18.28 -1.17 9.16
C GLU A 116 16.94 -1.04 9.89
N GLN A 117 16.80 -0.12 10.85
CA GLN A 117 15.53 0.15 11.53
C GLN A 117 14.46 0.66 10.57
N TYR A 118 14.77 1.67 9.74
CA TYR A 118 13.84 2.22 8.77
C TYR A 118 13.47 1.20 7.70
N LYS A 119 14.46 0.44 7.22
CA LYS A 119 14.23 -0.64 6.27
C LYS A 119 13.35 -1.74 6.85
N LYS A 120 13.58 -2.15 8.10
CA LYS A 120 12.73 -3.14 8.78
C LYS A 120 11.31 -2.60 8.93
N MET A 121 11.16 -1.39 9.48
CA MET A 121 9.85 -0.76 9.67
C MET A 121 9.04 -0.71 8.37
N PHE A 122 9.66 -0.22 7.30
CA PHE A 122 9.00 -0.11 5.99
C PHE A 122 8.55 -1.47 5.48
N ASN A 123 9.44 -2.48 5.51
CA ASN A 123 9.13 -3.81 5.02
C ASN A 123 8.12 -4.56 5.91
N ASP A 124 8.12 -4.32 7.22
CA ASP A 124 7.11 -4.85 8.14
C ASP A 124 5.71 -4.33 7.77
N TYR A 125 5.60 -3.02 7.50
CA TYR A 125 4.33 -2.43 7.05
C TYR A 125 3.93 -2.90 5.67
N VAL A 126 4.86 -3.04 4.72
CA VAL A 126 4.57 -3.64 3.40
C VAL A 126 3.96 -5.03 3.60
N ARG A 127 4.59 -5.89 4.41
CA ARG A 127 4.08 -7.24 4.66
C ARG A 127 2.69 -7.23 5.31
N GLY A 128 2.49 -6.37 6.31
CA GLY A 128 1.17 -6.20 6.94
C GLY A 128 0.11 -5.68 5.97
N GLY A 129 0.48 -4.77 5.08
CA GLY A 129 -0.40 -4.27 4.03
C GLY A 129 -0.73 -5.30 2.96
N VAL A 130 0.19 -6.21 2.62
CA VAL A 130 -0.08 -7.36 1.75
C VAL A 130 -1.13 -8.27 2.39
N GLU A 131 -1.00 -8.55 3.69
CA GLU A 131 -2.00 -9.36 4.39
C GLU A 131 -3.38 -8.68 4.40
N GLU A 132 -3.43 -7.37 4.70
CA GLU A 132 -4.68 -6.60 4.66
C GLU A 132 -5.31 -6.62 3.26
N LEU A 133 -4.53 -6.31 2.22
CA LEU A 133 -5.02 -6.31 0.83
C LEU A 133 -5.51 -7.71 0.41
N TYR A 134 -4.79 -8.76 0.80
CA TYR A 134 -5.18 -10.14 0.52
C TYR A 134 -6.52 -10.51 1.20
N GLU A 135 -6.67 -10.17 2.47
CA GLU A 135 -7.91 -10.41 3.21
C GLU A 135 -9.09 -9.67 2.59
N GLN A 136 -8.90 -8.40 2.21
CA GLN A 136 -9.97 -7.58 1.65
C GLN A 136 -10.32 -7.92 0.20
N LEU A 137 -9.34 -8.26 -0.64
CA LEU A 137 -9.56 -8.47 -2.08
C LEU A 137 -9.78 -9.95 -2.45
N ILE A 138 -9.13 -10.88 -1.76
CA ILE A 138 -9.17 -12.31 -2.09
C ILE A 138 -10.08 -13.10 -1.15
N ILE A 139 -9.90 -12.95 0.18
CA ILE A 139 -10.62 -13.79 1.16
C ILE A 139 -12.07 -13.31 1.37
N ARG A 140 -12.29 -11.99 1.43
CA ARG A 140 -13.62 -11.41 1.65
C ARG A 140 -14.62 -11.97 0.64
N LYS A 141 -15.76 -12.45 1.13
CA LYS A 141 -16.91 -12.80 0.30
C LYS A 141 -17.86 -11.61 0.26
N ALA A 142 -18.54 -11.42 -0.86
CA ALA A 142 -19.57 -10.39 -0.96
C ALA A 142 -20.64 -10.60 0.12
N ASP A 143 -20.94 -9.54 0.85
CA ASP A 143 -22.02 -9.51 1.82
C ASP A 143 -23.37 -9.42 1.09
N PRO A 144 -24.47 -10.03 1.59
CA PRO A 144 -25.80 -9.79 1.05
C PRO A 144 -26.18 -8.32 0.86
N ASP A 145 -25.61 -7.41 1.68
CA ASP A 145 -25.84 -5.97 1.60
C ASP A 145 -24.90 -5.24 0.62
N ASP A 146 -23.92 -5.93 0.02
CA ASP A 146 -23.06 -5.33 -0.99
C ASP A 146 -23.86 -4.97 -2.25
N LYS A 147 -23.60 -3.78 -2.81
CA LYS A 147 -24.23 -3.31 -4.05
C LYS A 147 -23.97 -4.24 -5.24
N PHE A 148 -22.83 -4.92 -5.25
CA PHE A 148 -22.40 -5.82 -6.31
C PHE A 148 -22.35 -7.25 -5.78
N ARG A 149 -22.88 -8.20 -6.56
CA ARG A 149 -22.92 -9.63 -6.16
C ARG A 149 -21.67 -10.39 -6.53
N ASP A 150 -20.87 -9.90 -7.46
CA ASP A 150 -19.59 -10.51 -7.79
C ASP A 150 -18.54 -10.11 -6.75
N ASN A 151 -17.86 -11.10 -6.17
CA ASN A 151 -16.91 -10.88 -5.07
C ASN A 151 -15.84 -9.85 -5.42
N ARG A 152 -15.34 -9.86 -6.66
CA ARG A 152 -14.26 -8.98 -7.07
C ARG A 152 -14.66 -7.51 -7.02
N THR A 153 -15.75 -7.14 -7.70
CA THR A 153 -16.22 -5.75 -7.73
C THR A 153 -16.69 -5.31 -6.35
N ALA A 154 -17.40 -6.18 -5.63
CA ALA A 154 -17.82 -5.90 -4.26
C ALA A 154 -16.63 -5.59 -3.34
N ASN A 155 -15.60 -6.44 -3.37
CA ASN A 155 -14.39 -6.27 -2.56
C ASN A 155 -13.60 -5.02 -2.95
N LEU A 156 -13.47 -4.72 -4.25
CA LEU A 156 -12.80 -3.51 -4.71
C LEU A 156 -13.54 -2.26 -4.23
N MET A 157 -14.86 -2.23 -4.37
CA MET A 157 -15.67 -1.09 -3.92
C MET A 157 -15.61 -0.93 -2.40
N ALA A 158 -15.71 -2.02 -1.64
CA ALA A 158 -15.55 -1.99 -0.19
C ALA A 158 -14.15 -1.48 0.23
N LEU A 159 -13.09 -1.89 -0.47
CA LEU A 159 -11.73 -1.38 -0.24
C LEU A 159 -11.64 0.13 -0.52
N MET A 160 -12.24 0.58 -1.62
CA MET A 160 -12.27 2.00 -2.00
C MET A 160 -13.05 2.84 -0.99
N GLU A 161 -14.20 2.38 -0.51
CA GLU A 161 -14.97 3.06 0.53
C GLU A 161 -14.19 3.14 1.85
N ARG A 162 -13.49 2.06 2.22
CA ARG A 162 -12.74 1.99 3.47
C ARG A 162 -11.52 2.91 3.48
N TYR A 163 -10.78 2.98 2.37
CA TYR A 163 -9.47 3.65 2.33
C TYR A 163 -9.42 4.92 1.47
N GLY A 164 -10.31 5.08 0.50
CA GLY A 164 -10.33 6.16 -0.49
C GLY A 164 -10.95 7.49 -0.02
N ALA A 165 -10.96 7.78 1.27
CA ALA A 165 -11.81 8.80 1.89
C ALA A 165 -11.94 10.13 1.13
N GLY A 166 -13.17 10.34 0.67
CA GLY A 166 -13.80 11.58 0.23
C GLY A 166 -15.10 11.11 -0.39
N LYS A 167 -16.27 11.56 0.11
CA LYS A 167 -17.57 11.18 -0.46
C LYS A 167 -17.44 11.20 -1.99
N MET A 168 -17.53 10.04 -2.63
CA MET A 168 -18.07 10.00 -3.98
C MET A 168 -19.49 10.51 -3.79
N ASN A 169 -19.67 11.82 -3.79
CA ASN A 169 -20.95 12.42 -4.14
C ASN A 169 -21.17 11.91 -5.55
N VAL A 170 -21.81 10.74 -5.63
CA VAL A 170 -22.51 10.31 -6.81
C VAL A 170 -23.39 11.50 -7.11
N ILE A 171 -23.04 12.24 -8.16
CA ILE A 171 -23.87 13.32 -8.67
C ILE A 171 -25.24 12.66 -8.86
N PRO A 172 -26.28 13.05 -8.11
CA PRO A 172 -27.59 12.46 -8.34
C PRO A 172 -27.93 12.78 -9.80
N GLU A 173 -28.25 11.75 -10.57
CA GLU A 173 -28.85 11.94 -11.89
C GLU A 173 -30.03 12.89 -11.68
N ASN A 174 -29.98 14.04 -12.35
CA ASN A 174 -30.96 15.12 -12.19
C ASN A 174 -32.38 14.56 -12.39
N GLU A 175 -33.14 14.42 -11.31
CA GLU A 175 -34.61 14.43 -11.37
C GLU A 175 -35.09 15.86 -11.11
N ASP A 176 -35.97 16.32 -11.99
CA ASP A 176 -36.82 17.52 -11.95
C ASP A 176 -36.25 18.88 -12.39
N GLU A 177 -36.15 19.07 -13.71
CA GLU A 177 -36.50 20.36 -14.33
C GLU A 177 -38.01 20.62 -14.21
N THR A 178 -38.44 21.26 -13.13
CA THR A 178 -39.70 22.03 -13.13
C THR A 178 -39.48 23.45 -12.61
N VAL A 179 -38.90 24.30 -13.47
CA VAL A 179 -38.96 25.76 -13.27
C VAL A 179 -40.21 26.30 -13.98
N ARG A 180 -41.31 26.45 -13.23
CA ARG A 180 -42.39 27.37 -13.61
C ARG A 180 -41.98 28.78 -13.18
N ILE A 181 -41.65 29.60 -14.17
CA ILE A 181 -41.38 31.03 -14.03
C ILE A 181 -42.71 31.72 -13.68
N GLN A 182 -42.78 32.38 -12.53
CA GLN A 182 -43.84 33.34 -12.23
C GLN A 182 -43.49 34.68 -12.89
N ILE A 183 -44.44 35.21 -13.66
CA ILE A 183 -44.44 36.59 -14.20
C ILE A 183 -45.10 37.50 -13.18
#